data_AF-A0A2V9PK40-F1
#
_entry.id   AF-A0A2V9PK40-F1
#
_cell.length_a   1.000
_cell.length_b   1.000
_cell.length_c   1.000
_cell.angle_alpha   90.00
_cell.angle_beta   90.00
_cell.angle_gamma   90.00
#
_symmetry.space_group_name_H-M   'P 1'
#
loop_
_entity.id
_entity.type
_entity.pdbx_description
1 polymer ?
#
loop_
_entity_poly.entity_id
_entity_poly.type
_entity_poly.pdbx_seq_one_letter_code
_entity_poly.pdbx_strand_id
1 'polypeptide(L)'
;MMAYLAMMAPRLKELHRVLRSTGSLYLHCDPTASHYLKILMDAVFGPQCFQNEIIWKRTSAHSSAKRYGPVHDVILFYAKSSEFVWTGLRLDYDEEYLGRYYKFDDGDGRLHWRNSLTAAGTRKGSSGAVWRGFDPTSKGSHWKFTIENLEALDKENRIYWPPNGGWPYIKRYRDELKGVAVSDLWDDINKINPSATERLGYPTQKPEALLERIIKASSNEGDTILDPFCGCGTAIEVAEQLKRRWIGIDITHLALAIVKHRLASAFDFGIFKNIEVIREPVTQSEAEELARDDKFGFQCWAVGRLGAPPIEHRRGADRGIDGRIYFHDDAGAAKQIVISVKGGEYVTPAFVRELRGVIERERAAMGILVCLKEPTSEMRREATNAGTYSSLGGIFARLQIITVADIFADKPLNIPGRISPYERKKPGSVKPMATQLRLLP
;
A
#
# COMPACT_ATOMS: atom_id res chain seq x y z
N MET A 1 -21.17 8.18 14.54
CA MET A 1 -21.49 7.98 13.10
C MET A 1 -21.74 9.30 12.37
N MET A 2 -22.72 10.12 12.74
CA MET A 2 -23.02 11.38 12.00
C MET A 2 -21.82 12.32 11.82
N ALA A 3 -21.00 12.54 12.86
CA ALA A 3 -19.81 13.38 12.75
C ALA A 3 -18.81 12.87 11.68
N TYR A 4 -18.67 11.55 11.55
CA TYR A 4 -17.82 10.93 10.55
C TYR A 4 -18.38 11.13 9.13
N LEU A 5 -19.70 10.97 8.94
CA LEU A 5 -20.34 11.22 7.64
C LEU A 5 -20.29 12.69 7.25
N ALA A 6 -20.50 13.61 8.19
CA ALA A 6 -20.37 15.06 7.97
C ALA A 6 -18.94 15.45 7.55
N MET A 7 -17.93 14.77 8.09
CA MET A 7 -16.54 14.92 7.69
C MET A 7 -16.28 14.35 6.28
N MET A 8 -16.83 13.18 5.96
CA MET A 8 -16.60 12.51 4.67
C MET A 8 -17.34 13.17 3.50
N ALA A 9 -18.56 13.65 3.70
CA ALA A 9 -19.41 14.21 2.64
C ALA A 9 -18.74 15.30 1.77
N PRO A 10 -18.17 16.38 2.32
CA PRO A 10 -17.51 17.40 1.51
C PRO A 10 -16.28 16.84 0.78
N ARG A 11 -15.56 15.90 1.39
CA ARG A 11 -14.37 15.28 0.78
C ARG A 11 -14.75 14.41 -0.42
N LEU A 12 -15.78 13.58 -0.30
CA LEU A 12 -16.27 12.76 -1.40
C LEU A 12 -16.76 13.62 -2.57
N LYS A 13 -17.43 14.75 -2.29
CA LYS A 13 -17.82 15.72 -3.30
C LYS A 13 -16.61 16.29 -4.06
N GLU A 14 -15.55 16.66 -3.35
CA GLU A 14 -14.32 17.16 -3.98
C GLU A 14 -13.58 16.07 -4.77
N LEU A 15 -13.54 14.83 -4.27
CA LEU A 15 -12.98 13.69 -4.99
C LEU A 15 -13.73 13.44 -6.30
N HIS A 16 -15.07 13.44 -6.27
CA HIS A 16 -15.89 13.35 -7.48
C HIS A 16 -15.61 14.51 -8.45
N ARG A 17 -15.44 15.74 -7.94
CA ARG A 17 -15.14 16.92 -8.78
C ARG A 17 -13.84 16.77 -9.56
N VAL A 18 -12.76 16.32 -8.92
CA VAL A 18 -11.42 16.23 -9.53
C VAL A 18 -11.19 14.95 -10.35
N LEU A 19 -11.99 13.91 -10.13
CA LEU A 19 -11.87 12.64 -10.85
C LEU A 19 -12.18 12.83 -12.35
N ARG A 20 -11.41 12.19 -13.24
CA ARG A 20 -11.71 12.19 -14.68
C ARG A 20 -13.01 11.43 -14.96
N SER A 21 -13.67 11.70 -16.09
CA SER A 21 -14.88 10.96 -16.51
C SER A 21 -14.63 9.45 -16.61
N THR A 22 -13.41 9.06 -16.98
CA THR A 22 -12.94 7.68 -17.05
C THR A 22 -12.36 7.12 -15.74
N GLY A 23 -12.40 7.92 -14.67
CA GLY A 23 -11.77 7.59 -13.39
C GLY A 23 -12.65 6.75 -12.48
N SER A 24 -11.97 6.01 -11.61
CA SER A 24 -12.56 5.13 -10.60
C SER A 24 -12.24 5.62 -9.19
N LEU A 25 -13.15 5.39 -8.24
CA LEU A 25 -12.94 5.60 -6.81
C LEU A 25 -13.15 4.29 -6.05
N TYR A 26 -12.20 3.97 -5.18
CA TYR A 26 -12.28 2.84 -4.26
C TYR A 26 -12.32 3.37 -2.82
N LEU A 27 -13.33 2.99 -2.05
CA LEU A 27 -13.48 3.38 -0.65
C LEU A 27 -13.45 2.14 0.23
N HIS A 28 -12.37 1.97 1.00
CA HIS A 28 -12.27 0.92 2.02
C HIS A 28 -12.93 1.37 3.32
N CYS A 29 -13.74 0.50 3.91
CA CYS A 29 -14.41 0.73 5.19
C CYS A 29 -14.74 -0.60 5.89
N ASP A 30 -14.82 -0.56 7.21
CA ASP A 30 -15.34 -1.71 7.95
C ASP A 30 -16.88 -1.78 7.86
N PRO A 31 -17.50 -2.95 8.11
CA PRO A 31 -18.95 -3.15 7.99
C PRO A 31 -19.82 -2.25 8.90
N THR A 32 -19.24 -1.56 9.89
CA THR A 32 -19.97 -0.63 10.76
C THR A 32 -20.39 0.64 10.01
N ALA A 33 -19.61 1.05 9.00
CA ALA A 33 -19.80 2.31 8.28
C ALA A 33 -20.17 2.11 6.79
N SER A 34 -19.96 0.92 6.22
CA SER A 34 -20.05 0.68 4.78
C SER A 34 -21.40 1.08 4.18
N HIS A 35 -22.52 0.70 4.79
CA HIS A 35 -23.85 1.02 4.29
C HIS A 35 -24.17 2.53 4.35
N TYR A 36 -23.69 3.23 5.38
CA TYR A 36 -23.86 4.69 5.46
C TYR A 36 -23.02 5.42 4.41
N LEU A 37 -21.78 4.96 4.20
CA LEU A 37 -20.89 5.52 3.18
C LEU A 37 -21.40 5.19 1.76
N LYS A 38 -22.01 4.03 1.55
CA LYS A 38 -22.67 3.66 0.29
C LYS A 38 -23.78 4.64 -0.08
N ILE A 39 -24.66 4.96 0.87
CA ILE A 39 -25.74 5.95 0.64
C ILE A 39 -25.14 7.33 0.29
N LEU A 40 -24.09 7.73 1.01
CA LEU A 40 -23.42 9.00 0.74
C LEU A 40 -22.73 9.02 -0.63
N MET A 41 -22.09 7.92 -1.02
CA MET A 41 -21.49 7.73 -2.34
C MET A 41 -22.56 7.77 -3.44
N ASP A 42 -23.72 7.15 -3.25
CA ASP A 42 -24.85 7.22 -4.18
C ASP A 42 -25.37 8.64 -4.35
N ALA A 43 -25.42 9.43 -3.27
CA ALA A 43 -25.82 10.84 -3.35
C ALA A 43 -24.80 11.71 -4.13
N VAL A 44 -23.51 11.34 -4.13
CA VAL A 44 -22.45 12.09 -4.80
C VAL A 44 -22.24 11.66 -6.25
N PHE A 45 -22.20 10.36 -6.51
CA PHE A 45 -21.89 9.77 -7.83
C PHE A 45 -23.13 9.36 -8.62
N GLY A 46 -24.24 9.08 -7.92
CA GLY A 46 -25.41 8.40 -8.47
C GLY A 46 -25.32 6.87 -8.31
N PRO A 47 -26.43 6.18 -8.03
CA PRO A 47 -26.44 4.72 -7.84
C PRO A 47 -26.04 3.94 -9.10
N GLN A 48 -26.26 4.49 -10.30
CA GLN A 48 -25.85 3.91 -11.58
C GLN A 48 -24.33 3.86 -11.78
N CYS A 49 -23.59 4.65 -11.01
CA CYS A 49 -22.14 4.72 -11.08
C CYS A 49 -21.45 3.70 -10.16
N PHE A 50 -22.23 3.01 -9.31
CA PHE A 50 -21.76 1.91 -8.48
C PHE A 50 -21.44 0.68 -9.33
N GLN A 51 -20.25 0.12 -9.15
CA GLN A 51 -19.78 -1.03 -9.93
C GLN A 51 -19.94 -2.34 -9.16
N ASN A 52 -19.33 -2.43 -7.98
CA ASN A 52 -19.53 -3.56 -7.07
C ASN A 52 -19.16 -3.22 -5.62
N GLU A 53 -19.58 -4.12 -4.73
CA GLU A 53 -19.10 -4.21 -3.36
C GLU A 53 -18.06 -5.32 -3.30
N ILE A 54 -16.81 -4.99 -2.95
CA ILE A 54 -15.73 -5.97 -2.82
C ILE A 54 -15.59 -6.35 -1.36
N ILE A 55 -15.64 -7.65 -1.08
CA ILE A 55 -15.45 -8.23 0.24
C ILE A 55 -14.00 -8.67 0.38
N TRP A 56 -13.25 -7.99 1.24
CA TRP A 56 -11.86 -8.32 1.53
C TRP A 56 -11.74 -9.05 2.87
N LYS A 57 -11.48 -10.36 2.82
CA LYS A 57 -11.27 -11.20 4.01
C LYS A 57 -9.86 -10.96 4.57
N ARG A 58 -9.76 -10.05 5.52
CA ARG A 58 -8.49 -9.62 6.13
C ARG A 58 -7.97 -10.51 7.25
N THR A 59 -8.79 -11.39 7.83
CA THR A 59 -8.42 -12.21 8.98
C THR A 59 -9.21 -13.51 9.05
N SER A 60 -8.81 -14.42 9.92
CA SER A 60 -9.57 -15.65 10.22
C SER A 60 -10.47 -15.47 11.44
N ALA A 61 -11.47 -16.35 11.58
CA ALA A 61 -12.36 -16.38 12.73
C ALA A 61 -11.59 -16.70 14.02
N HIS A 62 -12.02 -16.11 15.13
CA HIS A 62 -11.48 -16.39 16.46
C HIS A 62 -12.29 -17.49 17.14
N SER A 63 -11.62 -18.36 17.91
CA SER A 63 -12.22 -19.51 18.58
C SER A 63 -13.24 -19.14 19.67
N SER A 64 -13.21 -17.91 20.17
CA SER A 64 -14.10 -17.41 21.23
C SER A 64 -15.31 -16.61 20.71
N ALA A 65 -15.70 -16.81 19.45
CA ALA A 65 -16.76 -16.04 18.81
C ALA A 65 -18.15 -16.32 19.43
N LYS A 66 -18.85 -15.26 19.85
CA LYS A 66 -20.26 -15.32 20.34
C LYS A 66 -21.31 -15.05 19.25
N ARG A 67 -20.85 -14.80 18.03
CA ARG A 67 -21.62 -14.51 16.80
C ARG A 67 -20.73 -14.83 15.60
N TYR A 68 -21.25 -14.70 14.37
CA TYR A 68 -20.39 -14.78 13.18
C TYR A 68 -19.21 -13.80 13.28
N GLY A 69 -18.01 -14.34 13.07
CA GLY A 69 -16.76 -13.60 13.20
C GLY A 69 -16.66 -12.49 12.16
N PRO A 70 -16.38 -11.22 12.56
CA PRO A 70 -16.16 -10.13 11.62
C PRO A 70 -14.76 -10.27 11.00
N VAL A 71 -14.68 -11.04 9.92
CA VAL A 71 -13.42 -11.43 9.27
C VAL A 71 -13.05 -10.61 8.04
N HIS A 72 -14.01 -9.83 7.52
CA HIS A 72 -13.84 -9.06 6.31
C HIS A 72 -14.09 -7.57 6.54
N ASP A 73 -13.55 -6.77 5.63
CA ASP A 73 -13.93 -5.39 5.41
C ASP A 73 -14.53 -5.24 4.01
N VAL A 74 -15.12 -4.07 3.74
CA VAL A 74 -15.79 -3.74 2.48
C VAL A 74 -14.98 -2.70 1.72
N ILE A 75 -14.87 -2.87 0.40
CA ILE A 75 -14.34 -1.86 -0.51
C ILE A 75 -15.42 -1.54 -1.53
N LEU A 76 -15.90 -0.29 -1.50
CA LEU A 76 -16.90 0.19 -2.46
C LEU A 76 -16.19 0.67 -3.71
N PHE A 77 -16.56 0.14 -4.87
CA PHE A 77 -16.03 0.54 -6.16
C PHE A 77 -17.06 1.34 -6.96
N TYR A 78 -16.71 2.58 -7.28
CA TYR A 78 -17.46 3.47 -8.14
C TYR A 78 -16.63 3.90 -9.34
N ALA A 79 -17.29 4.08 -10.47
CA ALA A 79 -16.77 4.80 -11.62
C ALA A 79 -17.42 6.18 -11.69
N LYS A 80 -16.76 7.19 -12.28
CA LYS A 80 -17.40 8.50 -12.49
C LYS A 80 -18.50 8.46 -13.57
N SER A 81 -18.38 7.56 -14.53
CA SER A 81 -19.34 7.38 -15.62
C SER A 81 -19.40 5.92 -16.06
N SER A 82 -20.26 5.61 -17.04
CA SER A 82 -20.33 4.28 -17.67
C SER A 82 -19.07 3.93 -18.47
N GLU A 83 -18.28 4.91 -18.87
CA GLU A 83 -17.00 4.71 -19.52
C GLU A 83 -15.88 4.91 -18.50
N PHE A 84 -15.18 3.85 -18.13
CA PHE A 84 -14.08 3.90 -17.17
C PHE A 84 -12.98 2.91 -17.52
N VAL A 85 -11.78 3.14 -16.97
CA VAL A 85 -10.64 2.26 -17.18
C VAL A 85 -10.85 0.96 -16.42
N TRP A 86 -10.86 -0.16 -17.15
CA TRP A 86 -10.84 -1.51 -16.59
C TRP A 86 -9.86 -2.37 -17.38
N THR A 87 -8.80 -2.85 -16.73
CA THR A 87 -7.75 -3.62 -17.41
C THR A 87 -8.07 -5.11 -17.54
N GLY A 88 -9.16 -5.57 -16.93
CA GLY A 88 -9.54 -6.99 -16.97
C GLY A 88 -8.57 -7.88 -16.22
N LEU A 89 -8.11 -7.44 -15.03
CA LEU A 89 -7.13 -8.14 -14.21
C LEU A 89 -7.50 -9.61 -14.00
N ARG A 90 -6.50 -10.48 -14.18
CA ARG A 90 -6.62 -11.92 -13.98
C ARG A 90 -5.54 -12.40 -13.02
N LEU A 91 -5.91 -13.39 -12.21
CA LEU A 91 -5.00 -14.10 -11.33
C LEU A 91 -4.60 -15.42 -11.97
N ASP A 92 -3.47 -15.95 -11.54
CA ASP A 92 -3.06 -17.29 -11.92
C ASP A 92 -4.04 -18.32 -11.34
N TYR A 93 -4.14 -19.45 -12.03
CA TYR A 93 -4.87 -20.59 -11.51
C TYR A 93 -4.09 -21.22 -10.36
N ASP A 94 -4.80 -21.65 -9.33
CA ASP A 94 -4.24 -22.47 -8.27
C ASP A 94 -3.68 -23.79 -8.82
N GLU A 95 -2.49 -24.19 -8.37
CA GLU A 95 -1.80 -25.40 -8.89
C GLU A 95 -2.54 -26.70 -8.53
N GLU A 96 -3.25 -26.76 -7.40
CA GLU A 96 -4.08 -27.91 -7.05
C GLU A 96 -5.28 -28.00 -8.01
N TYR A 97 -5.90 -26.87 -8.34
CA TYR A 97 -6.94 -26.79 -9.35
C TYR A 97 -6.43 -27.26 -10.73
N LEU A 98 -5.26 -26.77 -11.15
CA LEU A 98 -4.64 -27.19 -12.41
C LEU A 98 -4.34 -28.69 -12.42
N GLY A 99 -3.75 -29.24 -11.35
CA GLY A 99 -3.46 -30.67 -11.21
C GLY A 99 -4.72 -31.54 -11.17
N ARG A 100 -5.82 -31.03 -10.60
CA ARG A 100 -7.09 -31.76 -10.51
C ARG A 100 -7.80 -31.88 -11.87
N TYR A 101 -7.85 -30.77 -12.62
CA TYR A 101 -8.68 -30.67 -13.83
C TYR A 101 -7.90 -30.77 -15.15
N TYR A 102 -6.70 -30.18 -15.22
CA TYR A 102 -5.86 -30.14 -16.44
C TYR A 102 -4.74 -31.18 -16.36
N LYS A 103 -5.14 -32.45 -16.42
CA LYS A 103 -4.24 -33.61 -16.19
C LYS A 103 -4.21 -34.63 -17.33
N PHE A 104 -5.06 -34.46 -18.34
CA PHE A 104 -5.12 -35.38 -19.46
C PHE A 104 -4.14 -34.95 -20.55
N ASP A 105 -3.44 -35.90 -21.14
CA ASP A 105 -2.52 -35.73 -22.26
C ASP A 105 -2.87 -36.80 -23.31
N ASP A 106 -3.00 -36.39 -24.57
CA ASP A 106 -3.31 -37.29 -25.67
C ASP A 106 -2.03 -37.77 -26.40
N GLY A 107 -0.84 -37.54 -25.82
CA GLY A 107 0.47 -37.91 -26.35
C GLY A 107 1.20 -36.77 -27.07
N ASP A 108 0.64 -35.55 -27.03
CA ASP A 108 1.22 -34.34 -27.62
C ASP A 108 1.98 -33.47 -26.60
N GLY A 109 1.98 -33.88 -25.32
CA GLY A 109 2.62 -33.15 -24.22
C GLY A 109 1.77 -31.98 -23.71
N ARG A 110 0.55 -31.78 -24.22
CA ARG A 110 -0.32 -30.65 -23.86
C ARG A 110 -1.42 -31.10 -22.92
N LEU A 111 -1.29 -30.70 -21.66
CA LEU A 111 -2.29 -30.99 -20.63
C LEU A 111 -3.61 -30.27 -20.91
N HIS A 112 -4.71 -30.99 -20.82
CA HIS A 112 -6.05 -30.45 -21.01
C HIS A 112 -7.06 -30.96 -19.96
N TRP A 113 -8.14 -30.20 -19.82
CA TRP A 113 -9.35 -30.61 -19.12
C TRP A 113 -10.41 -31.03 -20.14
N ARG A 114 -11.16 -32.09 -19.80
CA ARG A 114 -12.32 -32.59 -20.56
C ARG A 114 -13.60 -32.00 -19.97
N ASN A 115 -14.16 -30.99 -20.63
CA ASN A 115 -15.36 -30.30 -20.18
C ASN A 115 -16.60 -30.73 -21.01
N SER A 116 -17.78 -30.71 -20.40
CA SER A 116 -19.02 -31.09 -21.10
C SER A 116 -19.28 -30.16 -22.29
N LEU A 117 -19.65 -30.73 -23.43
CA LEU A 117 -20.10 -30.02 -24.63
C LEU A 117 -21.55 -29.55 -24.55
N THR A 118 -22.31 -29.97 -23.54
CA THR A 118 -23.73 -29.63 -23.39
C THR A 118 -23.98 -28.70 -22.20
N ALA A 119 -25.05 -27.93 -22.29
CA ALA A 119 -25.61 -27.12 -21.22
C ALA A 119 -27.10 -27.46 -21.04
N ALA A 120 -27.61 -27.23 -19.84
CA ALA A 120 -29.01 -27.53 -19.50
C ALA A 120 -30.00 -26.69 -20.34
N GLY A 121 -31.19 -27.25 -20.57
CA GLY A 121 -32.26 -26.66 -21.36
C GLY A 121 -32.23 -27.09 -22.82
N THR A 122 -33.41 -27.21 -23.44
CA THR A 122 -33.54 -27.57 -24.86
C THR A 122 -33.64 -26.31 -25.73
N ARG A 123 -33.15 -26.39 -26.98
CA ARG A 123 -33.23 -25.30 -27.96
C ARG A 123 -33.69 -25.84 -29.31
N LYS A 124 -34.43 -25.04 -30.09
CA LYS A 124 -34.98 -25.42 -31.41
C LYS A 124 -34.12 -24.96 -32.61
N GLY A 125 -32.80 -24.83 -32.44
CA GLY A 125 -31.87 -24.37 -33.48
C GLY A 125 -30.65 -25.27 -33.62
N SER A 126 -29.61 -24.80 -34.33
CA SER A 126 -28.36 -25.56 -34.58
C SER A 126 -27.78 -26.21 -33.31
N SER A 127 -27.72 -25.48 -32.19
CA SER A 127 -27.24 -26.03 -30.91
C SER A 127 -28.12 -27.14 -30.30
N GLY A 128 -29.38 -27.29 -30.73
CA GLY A 128 -30.27 -28.37 -30.30
C GLY A 128 -30.35 -29.53 -31.29
N ALA A 129 -29.63 -29.45 -32.42
CA ALA A 129 -29.66 -30.49 -33.43
C ALA A 129 -28.84 -31.73 -33.02
N VAL A 130 -29.16 -32.85 -33.65
CA VAL A 130 -28.36 -34.08 -33.53
C VAL A 130 -27.01 -33.86 -34.20
N TRP A 131 -25.94 -34.27 -33.53
CA TRP A 131 -24.58 -34.17 -34.06
C TRP A 131 -23.81 -35.47 -33.85
N ARG A 132 -23.28 -36.04 -34.94
CA ARG A 132 -22.56 -37.34 -34.95
C ARG A 132 -23.26 -38.45 -34.12
N GLY A 133 -24.59 -38.51 -34.20
CA GLY A 133 -25.41 -39.50 -33.50
C GLY A 133 -25.81 -39.14 -32.06
N PHE A 134 -25.42 -37.97 -31.54
CA PHE A 134 -25.77 -37.49 -30.21
C PHE A 134 -26.88 -36.44 -30.26
N ASP A 135 -28.01 -36.71 -29.60
CA ASP A 135 -29.13 -35.77 -29.45
C ASP A 135 -29.14 -35.17 -28.03
N PRO A 136 -28.66 -33.92 -27.82
CA PRO A 136 -28.62 -33.32 -26.49
C PRO A 136 -30.03 -33.05 -25.93
N THR A 137 -31.02 -32.88 -26.80
CA THR A 137 -32.39 -32.53 -26.38
C THR A 137 -33.12 -33.71 -25.75
N SER A 138 -32.78 -34.94 -26.15
CA SER A 138 -33.22 -36.17 -25.48
C SER A 138 -32.85 -36.22 -23.99
N LYS A 139 -31.84 -35.46 -23.57
CA LYS A 139 -31.37 -35.32 -22.18
C LYS A 139 -31.72 -33.96 -21.57
N GLY A 140 -32.71 -33.25 -22.12
CA GLY A 140 -33.11 -31.93 -21.62
C GLY A 140 -32.00 -30.88 -21.74
N SER A 141 -31.08 -31.03 -22.69
CA SER A 141 -29.89 -30.20 -22.87
C SER A 141 -29.77 -29.69 -24.32
N HIS A 142 -28.78 -28.84 -24.56
CA HIS A 142 -28.35 -28.40 -25.89
C HIS A 142 -26.82 -28.32 -25.93
N TRP A 143 -26.24 -28.33 -27.12
CA TRP A 143 -24.82 -28.07 -27.32
C TRP A 143 -24.47 -26.64 -26.92
N LYS A 144 -23.28 -26.46 -26.31
CA LYS A 144 -22.72 -25.13 -26.00
C LYS A 144 -22.28 -24.36 -27.25
N PHE A 145 -22.18 -25.04 -28.38
CA PHE A 145 -21.74 -24.51 -29.67
C PHE A 145 -22.76 -24.88 -30.76
N THR A 146 -22.76 -24.15 -31.88
CA THR A 146 -23.53 -24.55 -33.06
C THR A 146 -22.87 -25.76 -33.72
N ILE A 147 -23.60 -26.50 -34.57
CA ILE A 147 -23.06 -27.67 -35.28
C ILE A 147 -21.83 -27.30 -36.11
N GLU A 148 -21.86 -26.14 -36.77
CA GLU A 148 -20.74 -25.66 -37.59
C GLU A 148 -19.48 -25.45 -36.75
N ASN A 149 -19.62 -24.90 -35.54
CA ASN A 149 -18.51 -24.74 -34.61
C ASN A 149 -18.05 -26.09 -34.03
N LEU A 150 -18.95 -27.04 -33.81
CA LEU A 150 -18.58 -28.39 -33.36
C LEU A 150 -17.75 -29.12 -34.42
N GLU A 151 -18.13 -29.03 -35.70
CA GLU A 151 -17.33 -29.60 -36.80
C GLU A 151 -15.94 -28.95 -36.89
N ALA A 152 -15.84 -27.63 -36.71
CA ALA A 152 -14.56 -26.94 -36.68
C ALA A 152 -13.67 -27.41 -35.52
N LEU A 153 -14.24 -27.50 -34.30
CA LEU A 153 -13.54 -27.98 -33.12
C LEU A 153 -13.08 -29.44 -33.27
N ASP A 154 -13.90 -30.28 -33.88
CA ASP A 154 -13.57 -31.69 -34.14
C ASP A 154 -12.43 -31.81 -35.15
N LYS A 155 -12.47 -31.02 -36.23
CA LYS A 155 -11.38 -30.93 -37.22
C LYS A 155 -10.06 -30.44 -36.61
N GLU A 156 -10.13 -29.56 -35.61
CA GLU A 156 -8.98 -29.05 -34.86
C GLU A 156 -8.51 -30.02 -33.74
N ASN A 157 -9.06 -31.24 -33.66
CA ASN A 157 -8.77 -32.22 -32.60
C ASN A 157 -9.06 -31.69 -31.17
N ARG A 158 -10.02 -30.77 -31.04
CA ARG A 158 -10.45 -30.18 -29.75
C ARG A 158 -11.59 -30.95 -29.11
N ILE A 159 -12.05 -32.03 -29.72
CA ILE A 159 -13.09 -32.92 -29.17
C ILE A 159 -12.43 -34.20 -28.69
N TYR A 160 -12.68 -34.55 -27.44
CA TYR A 160 -12.30 -35.84 -26.88
C TYR A 160 -13.46 -36.83 -27.04
N TRP A 161 -13.19 -37.92 -27.73
CA TRP A 161 -14.11 -39.03 -27.96
C TRP A 161 -13.76 -40.20 -27.02
N PRO A 162 -14.63 -40.54 -26.05
CA PRO A 162 -14.37 -41.65 -25.15
C PRO A 162 -14.25 -43.00 -25.89
N PRO A 163 -13.20 -43.80 -25.66
CA PRO A 163 -12.93 -45.02 -26.44
C PRO A 163 -13.98 -46.13 -26.23
N ASN A 164 -14.64 -46.16 -25.07
CA ASN A 164 -15.63 -47.18 -24.72
C ASN A 164 -17.07 -46.75 -25.03
N GLY A 165 -17.24 -45.75 -25.90
CA GLY A 165 -18.52 -45.08 -26.10
C GLY A 165 -18.86 -44.13 -24.94
N GLY A 166 -19.72 -43.17 -25.22
CA GLY A 166 -20.08 -42.12 -24.27
C GLY A 166 -20.22 -40.76 -24.95
N TRP A 167 -20.63 -39.75 -24.18
CA TRP A 167 -20.80 -38.39 -24.69
C TRP A 167 -19.44 -37.73 -24.95
N PRO A 168 -19.29 -36.98 -26.05
CA PRO A 168 -18.04 -36.26 -26.33
C PRO A 168 -17.82 -35.10 -25.37
N TYR A 169 -16.55 -34.73 -25.18
CA TYR A 169 -16.13 -33.61 -24.35
C TYR A 169 -15.28 -32.63 -25.16
N ILE A 170 -15.27 -31.35 -24.79
CA ILE A 170 -14.32 -30.39 -25.33
C ILE A 170 -13.02 -30.45 -24.53
N LYS A 171 -11.89 -30.48 -25.24
CA LYS A 171 -10.55 -30.32 -24.68
C LYS A 171 -10.29 -28.83 -24.46
N ARG A 172 -10.01 -28.44 -23.23
CA ARG A 172 -9.51 -27.10 -22.89
C ARG A 172 -8.08 -27.23 -22.42
N TYR A 173 -7.14 -26.67 -23.16
CA TYR A 173 -5.72 -26.82 -22.87
C TYR A 173 -5.25 -25.86 -21.78
N ARG A 174 -4.29 -26.31 -20.98
CA ARG A 174 -3.70 -25.58 -19.85
C ARG A 174 -2.88 -24.38 -20.31
N ASP A 175 -2.12 -24.54 -21.38
CA ASP A 175 -1.27 -23.51 -21.99
C ASP A 175 -2.07 -22.38 -22.66
N GLU A 176 -3.36 -22.60 -22.95
CA GLU A 176 -4.27 -21.61 -23.50
C GLU A 176 -5.00 -20.77 -22.42
N LEU A 177 -4.79 -21.08 -21.14
CA LEU A 177 -5.45 -20.38 -20.05
C LEU A 177 -4.92 -18.96 -19.87
N LYS A 178 -5.85 -18.00 -19.85
CA LYS A 178 -5.54 -16.58 -19.68
C LYS A 178 -5.55 -16.11 -18.21
N GLY A 179 -5.67 -17.04 -17.25
CA GLY A 179 -5.91 -16.75 -15.84
C GLY A 179 -7.40 -16.60 -15.47
N VAL A 180 -7.67 -16.53 -14.17
CA VAL A 180 -9.00 -16.38 -13.56
C VAL A 180 -9.32 -14.89 -13.41
N ALA A 181 -10.46 -14.44 -13.93
CA ALA A 181 -10.91 -13.06 -13.71
C ALA A 181 -11.09 -12.80 -12.21
N VAL A 182 -10.54 -11.69 -11.73
CA VAL A 182 -10.66 -11.29 -10.32
C VAL A 182 -12.14 -11.09 -9.97
N SER A 183 -12.61 -11.77 -8.93
CA SER A 183 -13.97 -11.63 -8.41
C SER A 183 -14.07 -10.47 -7.41
N ASP A 184 -15.26 -10.25 -6.86
CA ASP A 184 -15.55 -9.31 -5.77
C ASP A 184 -15.32 -9.91 -4.37
N LEU A 185 -14.88 -11.17 -4.28
CA LEU A 185 -14.49 -11.82 -3.03
C LEU A 185 -12.98 -12.02 -3.01
N TRP A 186 -12.27 -11.23 -2.20
CA TRP A 186 -10.82 -11.29 -2.07
C TRP A 186 -10.43 -11.94 -0.73
N ASP A 187 -10.01 -13.19 -0.79
CA ASP A 187 -9.57 -13.98 0.36
C ASP A 187 -8.10 -14.43 0.30
N ASP A 188 -7.40 -14.01 -0.76
CA ASP A 188 -6.00 -14.31 -1.04
C ASP A 188 -5.04 -13.21 -0.55
N ILE A 189 -5.56 -12.02 -0.22
CA ILE A 189 -4.78 -10.91 0.31
C ILE A 189 -4.93 -10.85 1.83
N ASN A 190 -3.86 -11.15 2.57
CA ASN A 190 -3.88 -11.08 4.02
C ASN A 190 -3.61 -9.67 4.55
N LYS A 191 -4.09 -9.35 5.76
CA LYS A 191 -3.63 -8.15 6.48
C LYS A 191 -2.14 -8.26 6.81
N ILE A 192 -1.49 -7.12 6.98
CA ILE A 192 -0.07 -7.05 7.37
C ILE A 192 0.14 -7.71 8.74
N ASN A 193 0.94 -8.78 8.76
CA ASN A 193 1.32 -9.45 9.99
C ASN A 193 2.47 -8.69 10.71
N PRO A 194 2.71 -8.95 12.01
CA PRO A 194 3.76 -8.25 12.77
C PRO A 194 5.19 -8.42 12.24
N SER A 195 5.47 -9.52 11.56
CA SER A 195 6.78 -9.85 10.98
C SER A 195 6.92 -9.47 9.50
N ALA A 196 5.91 -8.81 8.92
CA ALA A 196 5.91 -8.51 7.50
C ALA A 196 6.96 -7.44 7.19
N THR A 197 7.73 -7.67 6.12
CA THR A 197 8.80 -6.75 5.68
C THR A 197 8.27 -5.39 5.26
N GLU A 198 7.03 -5.31 4.77
CA GLU A 198 6.36 -4.04 4.41
C GLU A 198 5.87 -3.23 5.62
N ARG A 199 5.91 -3.79 6.85
CA ARG A 199 5.30 -3.15 8.03
C ARG A 199 6.12 -1.93 8.48
N LEU A 200 5.46 -0.77 8.55
CA LEU A 200 6.05 0.48 9.05
C LEU A 200 5.68 0.80 10.51
N GLY A 201 4.83 -0.02 11.13
CA GLY A 201 4.33 0.25 12.48
C GLY A 201 3.27 1.37 12.56
N TYR A 202 2.91 1.98 11.42
CA TYR A 202 1.82 2.96 11.34
C TYR A 202 0.46 2.30 11.56
N PRO A 203 -0.46 2.91 12.33
CA PRO A 203 -1.79 2.37 12.53
C PRO A 203 -2.52 2.14 11.20
N THR A 204 -3.22 1.02 11.08
CA THR A 204 -4.13 0.72 9.95
C THR A 204 -3.52 0.64 8.54
N GLN A 205 -2.19 0.47 8.44
CA GLN A 205 -1.49 0.25 7.17
C GLN A 205 -2.14 -0.85 6.33
N LYS A 206 -2.32 -0.57 5.03
CA LYS A 206 -2.84 -1.53 4.05
C LYS A 206 -1.69 -2.33 3.41
N PRO A 207 -1.91 -3.62 3.06
CA PRO A 207 -0.93 -4.40 2.31
C PRO A 207 -0.69 -3.79 0.92
N GLU A 208 0.55 -3.80 0.45
CA GLU A 208 0.92 -3.38 -0.89
C GLU A 208 0.10 -4.12 -1.96
N ALA A 209 -0.04 -5.45 -1.83
CA ALA A 209 -0.79 -6.29 -2.76
C ALA A 209 -2.27 -5.86 -2.93
N LEU A 210 -2.89 -5.35 -1.87
CA LEU A 210 -4.26 -4.85 -1.93
C LEU A 210 -4.36 -3.63 -2.86
N LEU A 211 -3.45 -2.68 -2.68
CA LEU A 211 -3.48 -1.44 -3.44
C LEU A 211 -2.95 -1.63 -4.85
N GLU A 212 -2.02 -2.57 -5.03
CA GLU A 212 -1.51 -2.98 -6.35
C GLU A 212 -2.64 -3.54 -7.21
N ARG A 213 -3.47 -4.43 -6.64
CA ARG A 213 -4.65 -4.98 -7.32
C ARG A 213 -5.61 -3.87 -7.77
N ILE A 214 -5.93 -2.95 -6.87
CA ILE A 214 -6.83 -1.83 -7.14
C ILE A 214 -6.27 -0.93 -8.25
N ILE A 215 -5.00 -0.51 -8.14
CA ILE A 215 -4.36 0.41 -9.08
C ILE A 215 -4.23 -0.26 -10.46
N LYS A 216 -3.82 -1.52 -10.53
CA LYS A 216 -3.73 -2.27 -11.80
C LYS A 216 -5.10 -2.44 -12.47
N ALA A 217 -6.17 -2.64 -11.70
CA ALA A 217 -7.50 -2.86 -12.26
C ALA A 217 -8.07 -1.62 -12.94
N SER A 218 -7.77 -0.42 -12.42
CA SER A 218 -8.43 0.84 -12.79
C SER A 218 -7.49 1.95 -13.30
N SER A 219 -6.24 1.63 -13.69
CA SER A 219 -5.31 2.63 -14.24
C SER A 219 -4.24 2.04 -15.16
N ASN A 220 -3.70 2.86 -16.04
CA ASN A 220 -2.54 2.55 -16.90
C ASN A 220 -1.28 3.27 -16.41
N GLU A 221 -0.11 2.90 -16.94
CA GLU A 221 1.13 3.67 -16.70
C GLU A 221 0.92 5.15 -17.08
N GLY A 222 1.45 6.08 -16.28
CA GLY A 222 1.30 7.53 -16.47
C GLY A 222 -0.02 8.16 -15.98
N ASP A 223 -1.04 7.35 -15.65
CA ASP A 223 -2.25 7.84 -14.98
C ASP A 223 -1.93 8.38 -13.58
N THR A 224 -2.86 9.15 -13.00
CA THR A 224 -2.68 9.77 -11.69
C THR A 224 -3.53 9.07 -10.63
N ILE A 225 -2.88 8.64 -9.55
CA ILE A 225 -3.52 8.08 -8.35
C ILE A 225 -3.59 9.17 -7.27
N LEU A 226 -4.78 9.43 -6.73
CA LEU A 226 -4.97 10.35 -5.60
C LEU A 226 -5.35 9.54 -4.37
N ASP A 227 -4.53 9.63 -3.32
CA ASP A 227 -4.85 9.11 -2.00
C ASP A 227 -4.99 10.27 -1.01
N PRO A 228 -6.22 10.71 -0.70
CA PRO A 228 -6.46 11.87 0.17
C PRO A 228 -6.37 11.54 1.67
N PHE A 229 -6.06 10.28 2.01
CA PHE A 229 -5.86 9.78 3.38
C PHE A 229 -4.63 8.87 3.41
N CYS A 230 -3.51 9.38 2.87
CA CYS A 230 -2.40 8.51 2.49
C CYS A 230 -1.69 7.86 3.67
N GLY A 231 -1.74 8.46 4.86
CA GLY A 231 -1.10 7.94 6.07
C GLY A 231 0.35 7.54 5.80
N CYS A 232 0.65 6.26 5.99
CA CYS A 232 1.97 5.67 5.73
C CYS A 232 2.39 5.54 4.25
N GLY A 233 1.61 6.03 3.28
CA GLY A 233 1.99 6.12 1.88
C GLY A 233 1.99 4.81 1.09
N THR A 234 1.19 3.80 1.49
CA THR A 234 1.17 2.51 0.76
C THR A 234 0.72 2.70 -0.69
N ALA A 235 -0.34 3.48 -0.94
CA ALA A 235 -0.85 3.74 -2.29
C ALA A 235 0.18 4.50 -3.14
N ILE A 236 0.91 5.41 -2.50
CA ILE A 236 1.94 6.24 -3.11
C ILE A 236 3.11 5.38 -3.59
N GLU A 237 3.65 4.52 -2.71
CA GLU A 237 4.75 3.62 -3.08
C GLU A 237 4.33 2.70 -4.23
N VAL A 238 3.16 2.07 -4.13
CA VAL A 238 2.66 1.15 -5.16
C VAL A 238 2.40 1.88 -6.49
N ALA A 239 1.84 3.08 -6.45
CA ALA A 239 1.64 3.89 -7.66
C ALA A 239 2.97 4.21 -8.34
N GLU A 240 3.99 4.60 -7.57
CA GLU A 240 5.34 4.85 -8.09
C GLU A 240 5.98 3.59 -8.68
N GLN A 241 5.92 2.45 -7.98
CA GLN A 241 6.43 1.16 -8.47
C GLN A 241 5.78 0.77 -9.80
N LEU A 242 4.47 1.04 -9.93
CA LEU A 242 3.70 0.81 -11.13
C LEU A 242 3.86 1.94 -12.17
N LYS A 243 4.72 2.93 -11.98
CA LYS A 243 4.93 4.06 -12.92
C LYS A 243 3.66 4.89 -13.18
N ARG A 244 2.84 5.07 -12.16
CA ARG A 244 1.74 6.04 -12.15
C ARG A 244 2.24 7.31 -11.46
N ARG A 245 1.68 8.46 -11.85
CA ARG A 245 1.81 9.68 -11.04
C ARG A 245 0.95 9.53 -9.80
N TRP A 246 1.31 10.21 -8.72
CA TRP A 246 0.52 10.17 -7.50
C TRP A 246 0.41 11.53 -6.82
N ILE A 247 -0.69 11.68 -6.08
CA ILE A 247 -0.95 12.77 -5.15
C ILE A 247 -1.30 12.15 -3.81
N GLY A 248 -0.46 12.37 -2.80
CA GLY A 248 -0.71 11.95 -1.43
C GLY A 248 -1.15 13.13 -0.58
N ILE A 249 -2.21 12.96 0.21
CA ILE A 249 -2.66 13.97 1.15
C ILE A 249 -2.84 13.35 2.53
N ASP A 250 -2.30 14.02 3.56
CA ASP A 250 -2.58 13.72 4.96
C ASP A 250 -2.68 15.02 5.76
N ILE A 251 -3.24 14.95 6.97
CA ILE A 251 -3.30 16.10 7.89
C ILE A 251 -2.07 16.14 8.81
N THR A 252 -1.35 15.03 8.95
CA THR A 252 -0.27 14.89 9.93
C THR A 252 1.11 15.01 9.30
N HIS A 253 2.00 15.77 9.94
CA HIS A 253 3.42 15.78 9.60
C HIS A 253 4.08 14.40 9.78
N LEU A 254 3.55 13.58 10.69
CA LEU A 254 3.99 12.19 10.90
C LEU A 254 3.81 11.35 9.62
N ALA A 255 2.63 11.41 8.99
CA ALA A 255 2.37 10.70 7.75
C ALA A 255 3.35 11.10 6.65
N LEU A 256 3.58 12.41 6.44
CA LEU A 256 4.56 12.86 5.45
C LEU A 256 5.97 12.33 5.70
N ALA A 257 6.44 12.41 6.95
CA ALA A 257 7.77 11.94 7.32
C ALA A 257 7.92 10.44 7.03
N ILE A 258 6.88 9.65 7.33
CA ILE A 258 6.84 8.21 7.04
C ILE A 258 6.81 7.95 5.54
N VAL A 259 6.00 8.69 4.77
CA VAL A 259 5.95 8.56 3.30
C VAL A 259 7.32 8.84 2.69
N LYS A 260 7.98 9.92 3.11
CA LYS A 260 9.34 10.26 2.64
C LYS A 260 10.34 9.17 2.98
N HIS A 261 10.33 8.68 4.23
CA HIS A 261 11.20 7.59 4.65
C HIS A 261 10.95 6.31 3.83
N ARG A 262 9.68 5.97 3.57
CA ARG A 262 9.26 4.83 2.76
C ARG A 262 9.79 4.95 1.32
N LEU A 263 9.60 6.10 0.69
CA LEU A 263 10.09 6.36 -0.67
C LEU A 263 11.63 6.34 -0.75
N ALA A 264 12.33 6.92 0.23
CA ALA A 264 13.80 6.89 0.29
C ALA A 264 14.36 5.47 0.42
N SER A 265 13.58 4.59 1.02
CA SER A 265 13.97 3.20 1.24
C SER A 265 13.68 2.32 0.03
N ALA A 266 12.59 2.59 -0.69
CA ALA A 266 12.17 1.80 -1.84
C ALA A 266 12.83 2.24 -3.16
N PHE A 267 13.23 3.51 -3.28
CA PHE A 267 13.70 4.11 -4.53
C PHE A 267 15.00 4.92 -4.35
N ASP A 268 15.64 5.25 -5.48
CA ASP A 268 16.82 6.10 -5.47
C ASP A 268 16.49 7.56 -5.14
N PHE A 269 17.46 8.29 -4.57
CA PHE A 269 17.35 9.70 -4.18
C PHE A 269 16.84 10.64 -5.29
N GLY A 270 16.97 10.24 -6.56
CA GLY A 270 16.43 10.96 -7.71
C GLY A 270 14.91 11.20 -7.63
N ILE A 271 14.16 10.34 -6.92
CA ILE A 271 12.70 10.49 -6.76
C ILE A 271 12.34 11.82 -6.07
N PHE A 272 13.14 12.26 -5.09
CA PHE A 272 12.85 13.46 -4.31
C PHE A 272 12.97 14.76 -5.10
N LYS A 273 13.69 14.76 -6.24
CA LYS A 273 13.79 15.95 -7.09
C LYS A 273 12.44 16.37 -7.67
N ASN A 274 11.50 15.44 -7.75
CA ASN A 274 10.22 15.63 -8.42
C ASN A 274 9.01 15.59 -7.47
N ILE A 275 9.25 15.48 -6.16
CA ILE A 275 8.19 15.50 -5.14
C ILE A 275 8.07 16.93 -4.62
N GLU A 276 6.98 17.59 -4.99
CA GLU A 276 6.59 18.85 -4.36
C GLU A 276 5.90 18.54 -3.02
N VAL A 277 6.44 19.06 -1.92
CA VAL A 277 5.81 18.96 -0.60
C VAL A 277 5.17 20.29 -0.24
N ILE A 278 3.85 20.33 -0.19
CA ILE A 278 3.10 21.56 0.08
C ILE A 278 2.84 21.70 1.58
N ARG A 279 3.17 22.88 2.13
CA ARG A 279 2.97 23.32 3.54
C ARG A 279 3.86 22.66 4.59
N GLU A 280 5.06 22.25 4.22
CA GLU A 280 6.12 22.13 5.22
C GLU A 280 6.81 23.47 5.42
N PRO A 281 7.31 23.75 6.65
CA PRO A 281 8.21 24.88 6.86
C PRO A 281 9.40 24.81 5.91
N VAL A 282 9.57 25.86 5.11
CA VAL A 282 10.73 26.11 4.25
C VAL A 282 11.59 27.28 4.75
N THR A 283 11.09 28.02 5.75
CA THR A 283 11.85 29.09 6.41
C THR A 283 11.91 28.90 7.93
N GLN A 284 12.90 29.55 8.56
CA GLN A 284 13.02 29.62 10.03
C GLN A 284 11.73 30.16 10.68
N SER A 285 11.12 31.19 10.09
CA SER A 285 9.89 31.79 10.63
C SER A 285 8.72 30.82 10.62
N GLU A 286 8.54 30.07 9.53
CA GLU A 286 7.48 29.06 9.42
C GLU A 286 7.72 27.88 10.38
N ALA A 287 8.98 27.51 10.62
CA ALA A 287 9.32 26.47 11.59
C ALA A 287 9.02 26.93 13.03
N GLU A 288 9.23 28.21 13.33
CA GLU A 288 8.88 28.82 14.62
C GLU A 288 7.36 28.93 14.82
N GLU A 289 6.62 29.25 13.75
CA GLU A 289 5.15 29.23 13.75
C GLU A 289 4.61 27.82 14.01
N LEU A 290 5.11 26.82 13.28
CA LEU A 290 4.73 25.42 13.50
C LEU A 290 5.06 24.95 14.93
N ALA A 291 6.24 25.30 15.46
CA ALA A 291 6.62 24.96 16.84
C ALA A 291 5.69 25.58 17.90
N ARG A 292 5.12 26.75 17.60
CA ARG A 292 4.17 27.45 18.47
C ARG A 292 2.78 26.83 18.40
N ASP A 293 2.30 26.60 17.18
CA ASP A 293 0.90 26.25 16.91
C ASP A 293 0.65 24.73 17.01
N ASP A 294 1.59 23.91 16.57
CA ASP A 294 1.56 22.44 16.66
C ASP A 294 2.94 21.87 17.04
N LYS A 295 3.19 21.79 18.35
CA LYS A 295 4.43 21.22 18.90
C LYS A 295 4.72 19.81 18.39
N PHE A 296 3.69 18.97 18.23
CA PHE A 296 3.89 17.59 17.77
C PHE A 296 4.17 17.55 16.26
N GLY A 297 3.48 18.39 15.48
CA GLY A 297 3.76 18.61 14.07
C GLY A 297 5.20 19.07 13.84
N PHE A 298 5.69 20.02 14.64
CA PHE A 298 7.08 20.46 14.60
C PHE A 298 8.07 19.33 14.91
N GLN A 299 7.81 18.52 15.94
CA GLN A 299 8.63 17.34 16.25
C GLN A 299 8.69 16.38 15.06
N CYS A 300 7.54 16.05 14.48
CA CYS A 300 7.45 15.16 13.33
C CYS A 300 8.20 15.72 12.11
N TRP A 301 8.02 17.00 11.82
CA TRP A 301 8.72 17.67 10.73
C TRP A 301 10.24 17.64 10.94
N ALA A 302 10.72 18.03 12.12
CA ALA A 302 12.15 18.08 12.43
C ALA A 302 12.80 16.68 12.34
N VAL A 303 12.17 15.66 12.93
CA VAL A 303 12.65 14.27 12.85
C VAL A 303 12.62 13.74 11.42
N GLY A 304 11.55 14.03 10.67
CA GLY A 304 11.42 13.67 9.26
C GLY A 304 12.49 14.29 8.38
N ARG A 305 12.88 15.54 8.64
CA ARG A 305 14.00 16.22 7.94
C ARG A 305 15.36 15.58 8.21
N LEU A 306 15.52 14.89 9.34
CA LEU A 306 16.71 14.08 9.62
C LEU A 306 16.68 12.70 8.95
N GLY A 307 15.58 12.37 8.25
CA GLY A 307 15.38 11.08 7.60
C GLY A 307 15.15 9.93 8.58
N ALA A 308 14.53 10.23 9.72
CA ALA A 308 14.14 9.25 10.71
C ALA A 308 12.59 9.19 10.81
N PRO A 309 11.99 8.03 11.11
CA PRO A 309 10.57 7.95 11.42
C PRO A 309 10.28 8.60 12.78
N PRO A 310 9.35 9.56 12.88
CA PRO A 310 8.93 10.12 14.16
C PRO A 310 8.13 9.12 14.99
N ILE A 311 8.16 9.29 16.31
CA ILE A 311 7.50 8.39 17.27
C ILE A 311 6.27 9.07 17.86
N GLU A 312 5.13 8.40 17.73
CA GLU A 312 3.90 8.80 18.40
C GLU A 312 3.92 8.37 19.87
N HIS A 313 3.77 9.33 20.78
CA HIS A 313 3.81 9.08 22.21
C HIS A 313 2.49 8.46 22.68
N ARG A 314 2.48 7.14 22.94
CA ARG A 314 1.37 6.51 23.70
C ARG A 314 1.56 6.79 25.19
N ARG A 315 0.47 7.01 25.93
CA ARG A 315 0.50 7.22 27.39
C ARG A 315 1.38 6.15 28.07
N GLY A 316 2.54 6.57 28.57
CA GLY A 316 3.45 5.76 29.40
C GLY A 316 4.73 5.23 28.73
N ALA A 317 4.91 5.35 27.40
CA ALA A 317 6.10 4.84 26.71
C ALA A 317 6.94 6.00 26.12
N ASP A 318 8.25 5.94 26.33
CA ASP A 318 9.30 6.76 25.67
C ASP A 318 9.32 8.27 25.99
N ARG A 319 9.35 8.64 27.28
CA ARG A 319 9.61 10.04 27.69
C ARG A 319 10.96 10.53 27.15
N GLY A 320 10.90 11.46 26.19
CA GLY A 320 12.05 12.20 25.67
C GLY A 320 12.67 11.65 24.38
N ILE A 321 11.98 10.77 23.64
CA ILE A 321 12.43 10.26 22.34
C ILE A 321 11.39 10.62 21.28
N ASP A 322 11.76 11.49 20.36
CA ASP A 322 10.90 11.96 19.28
C ASP A 322 11.14 11.18 17.96
N GLY A 323 12.30 10.52 17.84
CA GLY A 323 12.65 9.68 16.68
C GLY A 323 13.81 8.72 16.95
N ARG A 324 13.98 7.72 16.08
CA ARG A 324 15.10 6.76 16.13
C ARG A 324 15.72 6.55 14.75
N ILE A 325 17.05 6.47 14.67
CA ILE A 325 17.80 6.00 13.51
C ILE A 325 18.47 4.68 13.88
N TYR A 326 18.35 3.68 13.02
CA TYR A 326 18.99 2.37 13.22
C TYR A 326 20.18 2.20 12.29
N PHE A 327 21.23 1.54 12.79
CA PHE A 327 22.44 1.23 12.02
C PHE A 327 23.11 -0.07 12.50
N HIS A 328 23.98 -0.68 11.70
CA HIS A 328 24.75 -1.86 12.09
C HIS A 328 26.10 -1.36 12.57
N ASP A 329 26.54 -1.82 13.74
CA ASP A 329 27.92 -1.62 14.15
C ASP A 329 28.88 -2.53 13.34
N ASP A 330 30.17 -2.39 13.61
CA ASP A 330 31.23 -3.12 12.91
C ASP A 330 31.13 -4.65 13.07
N ALA A 331 30.42 -5.12 14.11
CA ALA A 331 30.15 -6.53 14.36
C ALA A 331 28.84 -7.01 13.72
N GLY A 332 28.14 -6.15 12.97
CA GLY A 332 26.83 -6.43 12.37
C GLY A 332 25.67 -6.36 13.37
N ALA A 333 25.90 -5.94 14.62
CA ALA A 333 24.82 -5.82 15.60
C ALA A 333 24.00 -4.55 15.35
N ALA A 334 22.67 -4.67 15.39
CA ALA A 334 21.78 -3.52 15.25
C ALA A 334 21.92 -2.58 16.47
N LYS A 335 22.19 -1.31 16.19
CA LYS A 335 22.29 -0.20 17.15
C LYS A 335 21.27 0.88 16.80
N GLN A 336 21.05 1.79 17.75
CA GLN A 336 20.12 2.90 17.60
C GLN A 336 20.76 4.24 18.00
N ILE A 337 20.29 5.30 17.34
CA ILE A 337 20.51 6.70 17.68
C ILE A 337 19.16 7.28 18.05
N VAL A 338 19.06 7.90 19.22
CA VAL A 338 17.81 8.53 19.71
C VAL A 338 17.80 10.01 19.35
N ILE A 339 16.66 10.51 18.89
CA ILE A 339 16.46 11.92 18.55
C ILE A 339 15.51 12.54 19.58
N SER A 340 15.87 13.71 20.11
CA SER A 340 14.96 14.55 20.90
C SER A 340 14.87 15.95 20.30
N VAL A 341 13.67 16.50 20.22
CA VAL A 341 13.37 17.80 19.60
C VAL A 341 12.88 18.78 20.67
N LYS A 342 13.47 19.97 20.68
CA LYS A 342 13.12 21.08 21.59
C LYS A 342 12.70 22.29 20.74
N GLY A 343 11.39 22.48 20.63
CA GLY A 343 10.75 23.58 19.89
C GLY A 343 10.47 24.85 20.70
N GLY A 344 10.98 24.95 21.94
CA GLY A 344 10.76 26.14 22.78
C GLY A 344 11.69 27.30 22.42
N GLU A 345 11.28 28.52 22.77
CA GLU A 345 12.10 29.73 22.59
C GLU A 345 13.37 29.71 23.46
N TYR A 346 13.33 28.96 24.56
CA TYR A 346 14.45 28.82 25.50
C TYR A 346 15.16 27.48 25.29
N VAL A 347 16.49 27.55 25.20
CA VAL A 347 17.38 26.38 25.17
C VAL A 347 18.24 26.36 26.42
N THR A 348 18.44 25.16 27.00
CA THR A 348 19.16 25.00 28.26
C THR A 348 20.06 23.76 28.25
N PRO A 349 21.21 23.79 28.94
CA PRO A 349 22.06 22.60 29.16
C PRO A 349 21.32 21.42 29.79
N ALA A 350 20.22 21.67 30.51
CA ALA A 350 19.38 20.60 31.06
C ALA A 350 18.87 19.64 29.97
N PHE A 351 18.54 20.14 28.77
CA PHE A 351 18.09 19.30 27.66
C PHE A 351 19.15 18.33 27.17
N VAL A 352 20.42 18.75 27.20
CA VAL A 352 21.56 17.89 26.83
C VAL A 352 21.75 16.79 27.86
N ARG A 353 21.66 17.14 29.16
CA ARG A 353 21.74 16.17 30.27
C ARG A 353 20.59 15.16 30.25
N GLU A 354 19.37 15.63 29.98
CA GLU A 354 18.20 14.77 29.79
C GLU A 354 18.43 13.75 28.68
N LEU A 355 18.83 14.22 27.48
CA LEU A 355 19.09 13.34 26.35
C LEU A 355 20.21 12.35 26.65
N ARG A 356 21.27 12.77 27.34
CA ARG A 356 22.33 11.85 27.80
C ARG A 356 21.76 10.72 28.67
N GLY A 357 20.89 11.05 29.62
CA GLY A 357 20.20 10.06 30.44
C GLY A 357 19.30 9.12 29.62
N VAL A 358 18.67 9.62 28.56
CA VAL A 358 17.91 8.80 27.60
C VAL A 358 18.83 7.84 26.83
N ILE A 359 19.97 8.32 26.32
CA ILE A 359 20.95 7.48 25.62
C ILE A 359 21.38 6.30 26.49
N GLU A 360 21.68 6.56 27.77
CA GLU A 360 22.09 5.53 28.73
C GLU A 360 20.95 4.54 29.03
N ARG A 361 19.75 5.07 29.34
CA ARG A 361 18.57 4.26 29.65
C ARG A 361 18.17 3.33 28.50
N GLU A 362 18.18 3.83 27.28
CA GLU A 362 17.79 3.08 26.07
C GLU A 362 18.95 2.27 25.48
N ARG A 363 20.15 2.34 26.10
CA ARG A 363 21.39 1.75 25.57
C ARG A 363 21.65 2.15 24.11
N ALA A 364 21.32 3.39 23.76
CA ALA A 364 21.56 3.94 22.44
C ALA A 364 23.06 4.19 22.24
N ALA A 365 23.53 4.07 21.00
CA ALA A 365 24.93 4.35 20.68
C ALA A 365 25.22 5.86 20.73
N MET A 366 24.26 6.66 20.26
CA MET A 366 24.38 8.11 20.15
C MET A 366 23.03 8.79 20.38
N GLY A 367 23.04 10.11 20.54
CA GLY A 367 21.82 10.92 20.54
C GLY A 367 21.96 12.23 19.76
N ILE A 368 20.84 12.70 19.22
CA ILE A 368 20.74 13.95 18.48
C ILE A 368 19.70 14.83 19.15
N LEU A 369 20.12 16.00 19.61
CA LEU A 369 19.24 17.05 20.12
C LEU A 369 18.96 18.05 19.01
N VAL A 370 17.71 18.17 18.59
CA VAL A 370 17.26 19.19 17.65
C VAL A 370 16.75 20.41 18.42
N CYS A 371 17.27 21.59 18.11
CA CYS A 371 16.86 22.84 18.75
C CYS A 371 16.32 23.84 17.71
N LEU A 372 15.20 24.48 18.05
CA LEU A 372 14.66 25.58 17.25
C LEU A 372 15.59 26.80 17.22
N LYS A 373 16.27 27.07 18.34
CA LYS A 373 17.20 28.20 18.52
C LYS A 373 18.65 27.71 18.66
N GLU A 374 19.58 28.63 18.47
CA GLU A 374 21.02 28.39 18.63
C GLU A 374 21.36 27.92 20.06
N PRO A 375 22.12 26.82 20.23
CA PRO A 375 22.49 26.32 21.54
C PRO A 375 23.54 27.21 22.21
N THR A 376 23.45 27.33 23.54
CA THR A 376 24.42 28.07 24.34
C THR A 376 25.80 27.41 24.32
N SER A 377 26.85 28.17 24.63
CA SER A 377 28.22 27.64 24.77
C SER A 377 28.29 26.50 25.81
N GLU A 378 27.51 26.61 26.88
CA GLU A 378 27.40 25.57 27.90
C GLU A 378 26.75 24.29 27.37
N MET A 379 25.69 24.39 26.56
CA MET A 379 25.10 23.22 25.90
C MET A 379 26.10 22.51 25.00
N ARG A 380 26.87 23.27 24.21
CA ARG A 380 27.92 22.71 23.33
C ARG A 380 28.98 21.97 24.15
N ARG A 381 29.44 22.56 25.25
CA ARG A 381 30.40 21.92 26.18
C ARG A 381 29.82 20.65 26.80
N GLU A 382 28.57 20.68 27.24
CA GLU A 382 27.89 19.51 27.82
C GLU A 382 27.77 18.36 26.79
N ALA A 383 27.48 18.68 25.54
CA ALA A 383 27.42 17.70 24.45
C ALA A 383 28.79 17.07 24.18
N THR A 384 29.87 17.88 24.16
CA THR A 384 31.25 17.37 24.05
C THR A 384 31.61 16.45 25.23
N ASN A 385 31.20 16.80 26.44
CA ASN A 385 31.43 16.00 27.66
C ASN A 385 30.67 14.66 27.68
N ALA A 386 29.69 14.47 26.78
CA ALA A 386 29.04 13.18 26.59
C ALA A 386 29.98 12.14 25.94
N GLY A 387 31.11 12.57 25.38
CA GLY A 387 32.14 11.71 24.80
C GLY A 387 31.90 11.37 23.33
N THR A 388 32.55 10.31 22.87
CA THR A 388 32.51 9.86 21.47
C THR A 388 32.02 8.42 21.33
N TYR A 389 31.57 8.08 20.13
CA TYR A 389 31.31 6.73 19.67
C TYR A 389 32.30 6.42 18.54
N SER A 390 32.97 5.28 18.59
CA SER A 390 33.95 4.87 17.58
C SER A 390 33.40 3.69 16.78
N SER A 391 33.60 3.72 15.47
CA SER A 391 33.39 2.58 14.58
C SER A 391 34.46 2.55 13.47
N LEU A 392 34.45 1.53 12.61
CA LEU A 392 35.32 1.45 11.43
C LEU A 392 35.17 2.67 10.51
N GLY A 393 34.00 3.31 10.53
CA GLY A 393 33.70 4.53 9.77
C GLY A 393 34.25 5.82 10.37
N GLY A 394 34.85 5.78 11.56
CA GLY A 394 35.47 6.94 12.21
C GLY A 394 35.05 7.16 13.67
N ILE A 395 35.35 8.36 14.17
CA ILE A 395 35.00 8.80 15.53
C ILE A 395 33.89 9.85 15.43
N PHE A 396 32.79 9.58 16.12
CA PHE A 396 31.58 10.38 16.09
C PHE A 396 31.28 10.97 17.47
N ALA A 397 30.71 12.18 17.52
CA ALA A 397 30.27 12.76 18.79
C ALA A 397 29.09 11.94 19.34
N ARG A 398 29.17 11.48 20.59
CA ARG A 398 28.13 10.64 21.20
C ARG A 398 26.81 11.39 21.35
N LEU A 399 26.87 12.70 21.52
CA LEU A 399 25.71 13.59 21.53
C LEU A 399 25.96 14.77 20.57
N GLN A 400 25.07 14.93 19.60
CA GLN A 400 25.11 16.03 18.63
C GLN A 400 23.95 17.00 18.87
N ILE A 401 24.21 18.29 18.67
CA ILE A 401 23.17 19.32 18.65
C ILE A 401 23.02 19.80 17.22
N ILE A 402 21.79 19.78 16.72
CA ILE A 402 21.41 20.22 15.38
C ILE A 402 20.38 21.33 15.53
N THR A 403 20.58 22.45 14.84
CA THR A 403 19.61 23.54 14.84
C THR A 403 18.64 23.42 13.67
N VAL A 404 17.51 24.11 13.75
CA VAL A 404 16.63 24.28 12.59
C VAL A 404 17.35 24.98 11.44
N ALA A 405 18.23 25.94 11.73
CA ALA A 405 19.09 26.55 10.71
C ALA A 405 20.01 25.52 10.02
N ASP A 406 20.61 24.58 10.77
CA ASP A 406 21.39 23.48 10.21
C ASP A 406 20.53 22.55 9.32
N ILE A 407 19.26 22.32 9.68
CA ILE A 407 18.31 21.52 8.88
C ILE A 407 17.98 22.19 7.55
N PHE A 408 17.81 23.52 7.53
CA PHE A 408 17.60 24.28 6.30
C PHE A 408 18.84 24.40 5.44
N ALA A 409 20.03 24.37 6.06
CA ALA A 409 21.31 24.32 5.35
C ALA A 409 21.66 22.90 4.84
N ASP A 410 20.76 21.93 4.97
CA ASP A 410 20.97 20.51 4.64
C ASP A 410 22.28 19.95 5.22
N LYS A 411 22.65 20.38 6.42
CA LYS A 411 23.89 19.96 7.06
C LYS A 411 23.85 18.46 7.37
N PRO A 412 24.81 17.68 6.88
CA PRO A 412 24.80 16.23 7.09
C PRO A 412 24.99 15.88 8.56
N LEU A 413 24.28 14.86 9.02
CA LEU A 413 24.50 14.27 10.35
C LEU A 413 25.84 13.53 10.37
N ASN A 414 26.64 13.78 11.41
CA ASN A 414 27.90 13.07 11.60
C ASN A 414 27.64 11.76 12.36
N ILE A 415 27.12 10.74 11.67
CA ILE A 415 26.73 9.45 12.26
C ILE A 415 27.32 8.28 11.47
N PRO A 416 27.49 7.10 12.10
CA PRO A 416 27.83 5.87 11.39
C PRO A 416 26.82 5.56 10.27
N GLY A 417 27.28 4.87 9.22
CA GLY A 417 26.47 4.55 8.03
C GLY A 417 25.10 3.98 8.38
N ARG A 418 24.04 4.52 7.77
CA ARG A 418 22.66 4.14 8.08
C ARG A 418 22.34 2.75 7.56
N ILE A 419 21.61 1.96 8.34
CA ILE A 419 20.74 0.94 7.76
C ILE A 419 19.46 1.67 7.38
N SER A 420 18.98 1.53 6.14
CA SER A 420 17.54 1.64 5.98
C SER A 420 16.95 0.38 6.63
N PRO A 421 16.02 0.46 7.60
CA PRO A 421 15.34 -0.73 8.12
C PRO A 421 14.62 -1.55 7.04
N TYR A 422 14.66 -1.09 5.78
CA TYR A 422 14.20 -1.74 4.57
C TYR A 422 15.36 -1.87 3.57
N GLU A 423 16.29 -2.81 3.77
CA GLU A 423 17.10 -3.30 2.65
C GLU A 423 16.20 -4.12 1.71
N ARG A 424 15.45 -3.44 0.85
CA ARG A 424 14.82 -4.05 -0.32
C ARG A 424 15.78 -3.93 -1.50
N LYS A 425 15.80 -4.95 -2.37
CA LYS A 425 16.46 -4.84 -3.69
C LYS A 425 15.86 -3.62 -4.40
N LYS A 426 16.68 -2.60 -4.65
CA LYS A 426 16.29 -1.44 -5.45
C LYS A 426 15.87 -1.93 -6.85
N PRO A 427 14.64 -1.65 -7.32
CA PRO A 427 14.31 -1.88 -8.72
C PRO A 427 15.25 -1.02 -9.59
N GLY A 428 15.66 -1.54 -10.74
CA GLY A 428 16.62 -0.89 -11.64
C GLY A 428 16.18 0.54 -11.99
N SER A 429 17.18 1.43 -12.18
CA SER A 429 17.02 2.88 -12.40
C SER A 429 15.77 3.26 -13.21
N VAL A 430 14.78 3.87 -12.55
CA VAL A 430 13.56 4.40 -13.18
C VAL A 430 13.70 5.91 -13.35
N LYS A 431 13.28 6.45 -14.50
CA LYS A 431 13.15 7.90 -14.69
C LYS A 431 11.93 8.39 -13.90
N PRO A 432 12.08 9.31 -12.92
CA PRO A 432 10.97 9.76 -12.10
C PRO A 432 9.98 10.63 -12.90
N MET A 433 8.67 10.45 -12.69
CA MET A 433 7.60 11.32 -13.21
C MET A 433 7.22 12.40 -12.19
N ALA A 434 6.58 13.50 -12.60
CA ALA A 434 6.18 14.58 -11.69
C ALA A 434 5.04 14.14 -10.74
N THR A 435 5.25 14.26 -9.42
CA THR A 435 4.33 13.80 -8.36
C THR A 435 4.28 14.79 -7.19
N GLN A 436 3.21 14.74 -6.38
CA GLN A 436 2.98 15.75 -5.33
C GLN A 436 2.56 15.13 -3.99
N LEU A 437 3.06 15.68 -2.88
CA LEU A 437 2.68 15.33 -1.51
C LEU A 437 2.14 16.60 -0.82
N ARG A 438 0.96 16.55 -0.19
CA ARG A 438 0.30 17.75 0.36
C ARG A 438 -0.14 17.55 1.80
N LEU A 439 0.05 18.56 2.64
CA LEU A 439 -0.61 18.66 3.95
C LEU A 439 -1.94 19.42 3.84
N LEU A 440 -2.99 18.88 4.46
CA LEU A 440 -4.24 19.62 4.67
C LEU A 440 -4.06 20.74 5.71
N PRO A 441 -4.84 21.82 5.61
CA PRO A 441 -4.82 22.91 6.58
C PRO A 441 -5.58 22.53 7.85
#